data_AF-A0A9W8E6G3-F1
#
_entry.id   AF-A0A9W8E6G3-F1
#
_cell.length_a   1.000
_cell.length_b   1.000
_cell.length_c   1.000
_cell.angle_alpha   90.00
_cell.angle_beta   90.00
_cell.angle_gamma   90.00
#
_symmetry.space_group_name_H-M   'P 1'
#
loop_
_entity.id
_entity.type
_entity.pdbx_description
1 polymer ?
#
loop_
_entity_poly.entity_id
_entity_poly.type
_entity_poly.pdbx_seq_one_letter_code
_entity_poly.pdbx_strand_id
1 'polypeptide(L)' 'MVAIREYRIVNNCTVDEYKVAQLYAVAQASKNETGGGEGVEVVKNEPYDNEMGKGQYTYKIYHLAS' A
#
# COMPACT_ATOMS: atom_id res chain seq x y z
N MET A 1 19.63 9.60 -14.94
CA MET A 1 19.06 10.87 -14.45
C MET A 1 17.80 10.53 -13.67
N VAL A 2 17.66 10.97 -12.42
CA VAL A 2 16.52 10.64 -11.55
C VAL A 2 15.53 11.81 -11.56
N ALA A 3 14.24 11.52 -11.69
CA ALA A 3 13.18 12.53 -11.57
C ALA A 3 12.55 12.46 -10.18
N ILE A 4 12.56 13.57 -9.44
CA ILE A 4 11.93 13.69 -8.12
C ILE A 4 10.67 14.55 -8.28
N ARG A 5 9.53 14.07 -7.77
CA ARG A 5 8.25 14.77 -7.79
C ARG A 5 7.57 14.64 -6.43
N GLU A 6 7.03 15.74 -5.93
CA GLU A 6 6.24 15.77 -4.69
C GLU A 6 4.76 15.89 -5.04
N TYR A 7 3.94 14.98 -4.51
CA TYR A 7 2.50 14.98 -4.70
C TYR A 7 1.82 15.34 -3.39
N ARG A 8 1.22 16.54 -3.32
CA ARG A 8 0.46 17.01 -2.15
C ARG A 8 -1.01 16.71 -2.35
N ILE A 9 -1.54 15.78 -1.56
CA ILE A 9 -2.94 15.34 -1.64
C ILE A 9 -3.68 15.90 -0.44
N VAL A 10 -4.49 16.94 -0.66
CA VAL A 10 -5.39 17.45 0.37
C VAL A 10 -6.54 16.46 0.54
N ASN A 11 -6.83 16.08 1.77
CA ASN A 11 -7.89 15.12 2.09
C ASN A 11 -8.86 15.72 3.11
N ASN A 12 -10.11 15.28 3.10
CA ASN A 12 -11.18 15.73 3.99
C ASN A 12 -11.34 14.84 5.24
N CYS A 13 -10.29 14.10 5.62
CA CYS A 13 -10.25 13.29 6.82
C CYS A 13 -9.10 13.69 7.74
N THR A 14 -9.24 13.37 9.01
CA THR A 14 -8.17 13.51 10.01
C THR A 14 -7.04 12.52 9.75
N VAL A 15 -5.87 12.76 10.37
CA VAL A 15 -4.71 11.86 10.25
C VAL A 15 -5.04 10.44 10.74
N ASP A 16 -5.80 10.32 11.83
CA ASP A 16 -6.18 9.04 12.41
C ASP A 16 -7.18 8.28 11.52
N GLU A 17 -8.17 8.98 10.95
CA GLU A 17 -9.08 8.39 9.97
C GLU A 17 -8.34 7.94 8.71
N TYR A 18 -7.39 8.74 8.23
CA TYR A 18 -6.58 8.39 7.06
C TYR A 18 -5.78 7.11 7.29
N LYS A 19 -5.22 6.91 8.48
CA LYS A 19 -4.47 5.70 8.83
C LYS A 19 -5.29 4.42 8.65
N VAL A 20 -6.58 4.45 8.98
CA VAL A 20 -7.49 3.32 8.80
C VAL A 20 -8.00 3.24 7.35
N ALA A 21 -8.42 4.37 6.79
CA ALA A 21 -8.99 4.45 5.45
C ALA A 21 -8.00 4.02 4.36
N GLN A 22 -6.72 4.37 4.50
CA GLN A 22 -5.69 4.01 3.55
C GLN A 22 -5.48 2.49 3.47
N LEU A 23 -5.48 1.79 4.61
CA LEU A 23 -5.35 0.34 4.65
C LEU A 23 -6.54 -0.36 4.00
N TYR A 24 -7.76 0.13 4.27
CA TYR A 24 -8.97 -0.36 3.62
C TYR A 24 -8.94 -0.14 2.10
N ALA A 25 -8.59 1.08 1.66
CA ALA A 25 -8.53 1.44 0.24
C ALA A 25 -7.51 0.56 -0.51
N VAL A 26 -6.35 0.31 0.08
CA VAL A 26 -5.33 -0.58 -0.51
C VAL A 26 -5.85 -2.00 -0.65
N ALA A 27 -6.53 -2.54 0.36
CA ALA A 27 -7.12 -3.88 0.29
C ALA A 27 -8.20 -3.97 -0.80
N GLN A 28 -9.08 -2.97 -0.88
CA GLN A 28 -10.14 -2.96 -1.89
C GLN A 28 -9.61 -2.79 -3.31
N ALA A 29 -8.65 -1.88 -3.52
CA ALA A 29 -8.00 -1.71 -4.81
C ALA A 29 -7.26 -2.99 -5.23
N SER A 30 -6.49 -3.60 -4.32
CA SER A 30 -5.78 -4.86 -4.61
C SER A 30 -6.76 -5.96 -5.04
N LYS A 31 -7.93 -6.06 -4.40
CA LYS A 31 -8.96 -7.04 -4.77
C LYS A 31 -9.58 -6.75 -6.15
N ASN A 32 -9.85 -5.48 -6.44
CA ASN A 32 -10.46 -5.06 -7.71
C ASN A 32 -9.52 -5.30 -8.91
N GLU A 33 -8.22 -5.10 -8.71
CA GLU A 33 -7.20 -5.30 -9.75
C GLU A 33 -6.73 -6.76 -9.88
N THR A 34 -7.20 -7.67 -9.02
CA THR A 34 -6.79 -9.08 -9.06
C THR A 34 -7.82 -9.93 -9.80
N GLY A 35 -7.43 -10.42 -10.97
CA GLY A 35 -8.26 -11.27 -11.83
C GLY A 35 -7.52 -11.72 -13.09
N GLY A 36 -7.87 -12.87 -13.65
CA GLY A 36 -7.36 -13.29 -14.98
C GLY A 36 -5.86 -13.61 -15.08
N GLY A 37 -5.14 -13.71 -13.97
CA GLY A 37 -3.67 -13.92 -13.95
C GLY A 37 -2.86 -12.64 -13.65
N GLU A 38 -3.54 -11.50 -13.55
CA GLU A 38 -2.98 -10.22 -13.11
C GLU A 38 -3.39 -9.91 -11.66
N GLY A 39 -2.64 -9.04 -11.00
CA GLY A 39 -3.03 -8.48 -9.70
C GLY A 39 -1.92 -8.38 -8.68
N VAL A 40 -2.32 -8.38 -7.40
CA VAL A 40 -1.42 -8.14 -6.27
C VAL A 40 -1.37 -9.36 -5.35
N GLU A 41 -0.21 -10.00 -5.27
CA GLU A 41 0.08 -11.06 -4.31
C GLU A 41 0.74 -10.48 -3.05
N VAL A 42 0.21 -10.82 -1.87
CA VAL A 42 0.80 -10.41 -0.58
C VAL A 42 1.63 -11.56 -0.03
N VAL A 43 2.96 -11.41 -0.07
CA VAL A 43 3.90 -12.45 0.37
C VAL A 43 4.24 -12.33 1.85
N LYS A 44 4.36 -11.10 2.37
CA LYS A 44 4.54 -10.84 3.82
C LYS A 44 3.67 -9.66 4.26
N ASN A 45 3.12 -9.77 5.47
CA ASN A 45 2.41 -8.70 6.16
C ASN A 45 2.58 -8.89 7.67
N GLU A 46 3.67 -8.38 8.22
CA GLU A 46 4.07 -8.63 9.60
C GLU A 46 4.43 -7.34 10.35
N PRO A 47 4.16 -7.25 11.66
CA PRO A 47 4.62 -6.14 12.45
C PRO A 47 6.14 -6.18 12.57
N TYR A 48 6.79 -5.02 12.63
CA TYR A 48 8.21 -4.89 12.94
C TYR A 48 8.44 -3.93 14.11
N ASP A 49 9.52 -4.17 14.83
CA ASP A 49 10.03 -3.34 15.92
C ASP A 49 11.57 -3.42 15.86
N ASN A 50 12.22 -2.36 15.40
CA ASN A 50 13.66 -2.30 15.20
C ASN A 50 14.22 -0.89 15.50
N GLU A 51 15.50 -0.67 15.21
CA GLU A 51 16.17 0.63 15.44
C GLU A 51 15.53 1.80 14.68
N MET A 52 14.73 1.54 13.63
CA MET A 52 13.96 2.53 12.88
C MET A 52 12.55 2.77 13.45
N GLY A 53 12.19 2.09 14.53
CA GLY A 53 10.91 2.20 15.22
C GLY A 53 9.97 1.01 14.99
N LYS A 54 8.67 1.25 15.25
CA LYS A 54 7.60 0.25 15.17
C LYS A 54 6.68 0.52 13.99
N GLY A 55 6.27 -0.52 13.28
CA GLY A 55 5.34 -0.38 12.17
C GLY A 55 4.89 -1.71 11.58
N GLN A 56 4.31 -1.64 10.38
CA GLN A 56 3.87 -2.80 9.62
C GLN A 56 4.72 -2.92 8.35
N TYR A 57 5.31 -4.09 8.13
CA TYR A 57 6.08 -4.38 6.92
C TYR A 57 5.22 -5.23 5.96
N THR A 58 5.17 -4.83 4.70
CA THR A 58 4.52 -5.61 3.65
C THR A 58 5.44 -5.85 2.47
N TYR A 59 5.51 -7.09 2.02
CA TYR A 59 6.17 -7.46 0.76
C TYR A 59 5.09 -7.98 -0.19
N LYS A 60 5.00 -7.37 -1.37
CA LYS A 60 3.97 -7.67 -2.38
C LYS A 60 4.60 -7.86 -3.75
N ILE A 61 4.01 -8.75 -4.54
CA ILE A 61 4.37 -8.97 -5.95
C ILE A 61 3.20 -8.48 -6.80
N TYR A 62 3.50 -7.60 -7.76
CA TYR A 62 2.53 -7.14 -8.76
C TYR A 62 2.71 -7.97 -10.03
N HIS A 63 1.71 -8.78 -10.33
CA HIS A 63 1.62 -9.57 -11.55
C HIS A 63 0.99 -8.69 -12.63
N LEU A 64 1.81 -8.20 -13.55
CA LEU A 64 1.37 -7.40 -14.69
C LEU A 64 1.40 -8.31 -15.92
N ALA A 65 0.24 -8.77 -16.39
CA ALA A 65 0.11 -9.34 -17.73
C ALA A 65 -0.26 -8.21 -18.71
N SER A 66 -0.51 -8.55 -19.98
CA SER A 66 -0.68 -7.59 -21.08
C SER A 66 -1.97 -7.85 -21.83
#